data_AF-A0A4P6FAF2-F1
#
_entry.id   AF-A0A4P6FAF2-F1
#
_cell.length_a   1.000
_cell.length_b   1.000
_cell.length_c   1.000
_cell.angle_alpha   90.00
_cell.angle_beta   90.00
_cell.angle_gamma   90.00
#
_symmetry.space_group_name_H-M   'P 1'
#
loop_
_entity.id
_entity.type
_entity.pdbx_description
1 polymer ?
#
loop_
_entity_poly.entity_id
_entity_poly.type
_entity_poly.pdbx_seq_one_letter_code
_entity_poly.pdbx_strand_id
1 'polypeptide(L)' 'MCGRFASFRSAQDVADDLEIAELADDVVELSPSWNVAPTDPVRIVVERPARTDAGPGRGEITRTLQVARWGC' A
#
# COMPACT_ATOMS: atom_id res chain seq x y z
N MET A 1 12.05 14.28 -12.67
CA MET A 1 10.61 14.04 -12.40
C MET A 1 10.27 12.68 -12.98
N CYS A 2 10.10 11.65 -12.14
CA CYS A 2 9.77 10.30 -12.60
C CYS A 2 8.26 10.22 -12.80
N GLY A 3 7.79 10.30 -14.06
CA GLY A 3 6.36 10.31 -14.38
C GLY A 3 5.76 8.93 -14.65
N ARG A 4 6.57 7.87 -14.67
CA ARG A 4 6.12 6.48 -14.90
C ARG A 4 7.00 5.48 -14.16
N PHE A 5 6.43 4.34 -13.76
CA PHE A 5 7.16 3.21 -13.17
C PHE A 5 6.43 1.87 -13.39
N ALA A 6 7.05 0.77 -12.99
CA ALA A 6 6.47 -0.56 -13.06
C ALA A 6 6.13 -1.08 -11.64
N SER A 7 4.94 -1.67 -11.49
CA SER A 7 4.45 -2.31 -10.28
C SER A 7 3.75 -3.62 -10.65
N PHE A 8 4.54 -4.70 -10.73
CA PHE A 8 4.09 -6.00 -11.24
C PHE A 8 4.22 -7.15 -10.24
N ARG A 9 4.85 -6.91 -9.07
CA ARG A 9 4.96 -7.92 -8.02
C ARG A 9 3.59 -8.17 -7.37
N SER A 10 3.37 -9.38 -6.89
CA SER A 10 2.14 -9.71 -6.17
C SER A 10 2.09 -8.94 -4.85
N ALA A 11 0.87 -8.76 -4.33
CA ALA A 11 0.69 -8.12 -3.03
C ALA A 11 1.40 -8.87 -1.90
N GLN A 12 1.44 -10.21 -1.98
CA GLN A 12 2.11 -11.07 -1.00
C GLN A 12 3.63 -10.94 -1.08
N ASP A 13 4.23 -10.95 -2.28
CA ASP A 13 5.69 -10.75 -2.41
C ASP A 13 6.13 -9.41 -1.81
N VAL A 14 5.32 -8.36 -1.99
CA VAL A 14 5.58 -7.04 -1.40
C VAL A 14 5.39 -7.05 0.11
N ALA A 15 4.40 -7.79 0.62
CA ALA A 15 4.15 -7.92 2.06
C ALA A 15 5.27 -8.66 2.77
N ASP A 16 5.75 -9.76 2.18
CA ASP A 16 6.85 -10.58 2.71
C ASP A 16 8.16 -9.77 2.73
N ASP A 17 8.49 -9.08 1.64
CA ASP A 17 9.73 -8.28 1.52
C ASP A 17 9.78 -7.08 2.49
N LEU A 18 8.63 -6.54 2.88
CA LEU A 18 8.52 -5.31 3.69
C LEU A 18 7.96 -5.55 5.11
N GLU A 19 7.77 -6.81 5.49
CA GLU A 19 7.22 -7.22 6.78
C GLU A 19 5.89 -6.50 7.08
N ILE A 20 4.96 -6.55 6.11
CA ILE A 20 3.66 -5.90 6.23
C ILE A 20 2.71 -6.77 7.05
N ALA A 21 2.11 -6.18 8.07
CA ALA A 21 1.21 -6.89 8.98
C ALA A 21 -0.19 -7.10 8.42
N GLU A 22 -0.71 -6.15 7.62
CA GLU A 22 -2.07 -6.21 7.08
C GLU A 22 -2.12 -5.77 5.61
N LEU A 23 -2.90 -6.50 4.80
CA LEU A 23 -3.18 -6.17 3.41
C LEU A 23 -4.65 -5.76 3.29
N ALA A 24 -4.93 -4.62 2.66
CA ALA A 24 -6.29 -4.25 2.31
C ALA A 24 -6.82 -5.13 1.16
N ASP A 25 -8.14 -5.40 1.14
CA ASP A 25 -8.76 -6.31 0.16
C ASP A 25 -8.53 -5.85 -1.30
N ASP A 26 -8.57 -4.55 -1.54
CA ASP A 26 -8.41 -3.93 -2.86
C ASP A 26 -6.98 -4.05 -3.43
N VAL A 27 -5.98 -4.27 -2.56
CA VAL A 27 -4.58 -4.45 -2.95
C VAL A 27 -4.37 -5.77 -3.69
N VAL A 28 -5.12 -6.80 -3.31
CA VAL A 28 -5.03 -8.14 -3.92
C VAL A 28 -5.62 -8.12 -5.33
N GLU A 29 -6.68 -7.34 -5.53
CA GLU A 29 -7.38 -7.19 -6.83
C GLU A 29 -6.60 -6.35 -7.85
N LEU A 30 -5.63 -5.54 -7.41
CA LEU A 30 -4.88 -4.67 -8.30
C LEU A 30 -4.01 -5.48 -9.28
N SER A 31 -4.27 -5.38 -10.57
CA SER A 31 -3.49 -6.12 -11.58
C SER A 31 -2.04 -5.62 -11.69
N PRO A 32 -1.09 -6.49 -12.05
CA PRO A 32 0.29 -6.08 -12.32
C PRO A 32 0.34 -5.10 -13.51
N SER A 33 1.15 -4.06 -13.39
CA SER A 33 1.37 -3.04 -14.43
C SER A 33 2.86 -2.81 -14.67
N TRP A 34 3.26 -2.80 -15.93
CA TRP A 34 4.64 -2.48 -16.34
C TRP A 34 4.82 -0.99 -16.67
N ASN A 35 3.75 -0.21 -16.60
CA ASN A 35 3.74 1.14 -17.11
C ASN A 35 2.73 2.04 -16.40
N VAL A 36 2.78 2.08 -15.07
CA VAL A 36 1.95 2.94 -14.22
C VAL A 36 2.10 4.40 -14.63
N ALA A 37 0.99 5.05 -14.91
CA ALA A 37 0.88 6.46 -15.25
C ALA A 37 0.39 7.28 -14.05
N PRO A 38 0.57 8.62 -14.06
CA PRO A 38 -0.06 9.47 -13.07
C PRO A 38 -1.57 9.23 -13.03
N THR A 39 -2.17 9.31 -11.85
CA THR A 39 -3.57 9.03 -11.52
C THR A 39 -3.98 7.55 -11.50
N ASP A 40 -3.10 6.63 -11.92
CA ASP A 40 -3.37 5.20 -11.78
C ASP A 40 -3.43 4.78 -10.30
N PRO A 41 -4.22 3.75 -9.96
CA PRO A 41 -4.16 3.12 -8.65
C PRO A 41 -2.83 2.42 -8.43
N VAL A 42 -2.22 2.63 -7.27
CA VAL A 42 -0.92 2.09 -6.89
C VAL A 42 -0.95 1.54 -5.48
N ARG A 43 -0.15 0.49 -5.23
CA ARG A 43 0.06 -0.03 -3.88
C ARG A 43 0.99 0.92 -3.11
N ILE A 44 0.59 1.28 -1.90
CA ILE A 44 1.38 2.09 -0.98
C ILE A 44 1.51 1.39 0.36
N VAL A 45 2.66 1.56 1.02
CA VAL A 45 2.85 1.12 2.40
C VAL A 45 2.54 2.29 3.31
N VAL A 46 1.63 2.08 4.25
CA VAL A 46 1.24 3.05 5.26
C VAL A 46 1.66 2.52 6.62
N GLU A 47 2.58 3.23 7.27
CA GLU A 47 2.97 2.99 8.65
C GLU A 47 2.26 4.01 9.54
N ARG A 48 1.41 3.53 10.46
CA ARG A 48 0.69 4.38 11.40
C ARG A 48 0.27 3.61 12.65
N PRO A 49 0.00 4.29 13.78
CA PRO A 49 -0.57 3.65 14.96
C PRO A 49 -1.87 2.92 14.61
N ALA A 50 -1.99 1.67 15.07
CA ALA A 50 -3.20 0.88 14.98
C ALA A 50 -4.37 1.65 15.60
N ARG A 51 -5.53 1.58 14.94
CA ARG A 51 -6.73 2.19 15.48
C ARG A 51 -7.22 1.33 16.64
N THR A 52 -7.22 1.90 17.83
CA THR A 52 -7.72 1.24 19.04
C THR A 52 -8.86 2.05 19.66
N ASP A 53 -9.65 1.42 20.52
CA ASP A 53 -10.72 2.09 21.28
C ASP A 53 -10.17 3.14 22.26
N ALA A 54 -8.86 3.12 22.54
CA ALA A 54 -8.19 4.03 23.46
C ALA A 54 -7.91 5.43 22.89
N GLY A 55 -8.35 5.70 21.65
CA GLY A 55 -8.21 6.97 20.95
C GLY A 55 -7.15 6.94 19.84
N PRO A 56 -7.13 7.95 18.96
CA PRO A 56 -6.18 8.03 17.84
C PRO A 56 -4.74 8.13 18.36
N GLY A 57 -3.81 7.47 17.67
CA GLY A 57 -2.37 7.59 17.95
C GLY A 57 -1.84 6.79 19.14
N ARG A 58 -2.69 5.95 19.76
CA ARG A 58 -2.34 5.22 20.98
C ARG A 58 -2.10 3.71 20.79
N GLY A 59 -2.36 3.20 19.59
CA GLY A 59 -2.05 1.82 19.22
C GLY A 59 -0.57 1.63 18.89
N GLU A 60 -0.16 0.37 18.76
CA GLU A 60 1.15 -0.01 18.24
C GLU A 60 1.32 0.45 16.79
N ILE A 61 2.55 0.74 16.38
CA ILE A 61 2.84 1.11 14.99
C ILE A 61 2.66 -0.13 14.12
N THR A 62 1.73 -0.07 13.18
CA THR A 62 1.44 -1.15 12.23
C THR A 62 1.73 -0.67 10.82
N ARG A 63 2.33 -1.55 10.01
CA ARG A 63 2.48 -1.36 8.57
C ARG A 63 1.36 -2.07 7.83
N THR A 64 0.73 -1.34 6.92
CA THR A 64 -0.37 -1.83 6.10
C THR A 64 -0.09 -1.56 4.62
N LEU A 65 -0.47 -2.48 3.75
CA LEU A 65 -0.47 -2.27 2.30
C LEU A 65 -1.86 -1.78 1.88
N GLN A 66 -1.93 -0.66 1.17
CA GLN A 66 -3.19 -0.03 0.72
C GLN A 66 -3.12 0.39 -0.75
N VAL A 67 -4.27 0.61 -1.39
CA VAL A 67 -4.33 1.24 -2.72
C VAL A 67 -4.54 2.74 -2.58
N ALA A 68 -3.79 3.52 -3.36
CA ALA A 68 -3.96 4.97 -3.47
C ALA A 68 -3.88 5.41 -4.93
N ARG A 69 -4.44 6.59 -5.22
CA ARG A 69 -4.32 7.25 -6.53
C ARG A 69 -2.99 8.01 -6.60
N TRP A 70 -2.20 7.79 -7.65
CA TRP A 70 -0.91 8.46 -7.80
C TRP A 70 -1.03 9.89 -8.36
N GLY A 71 -1.30 10.85 -7.49
CA GLY A 71 -1.49 12.25 -7.87
C GLY A 71 -2.78 12.81 -7.27
N CYS A 72 -2.85 14.14 -7.16
CA CYS A 72 -4.01 14.85 -6.62
C CYS A 72 -5.27 14.70 -7.48
#